data_AF-A0A6G0YQP5-F1
#
_entry.id   AF-A0A6G0YQP5-F1
#
_cell.length_a   1.000
_cell.length_b   1.000
_cell.length_c   1.000
_cell.angle_alpha   90.00
_cell.angle_beta   90.00
_cell.angle_gamma   90.00
#
_symmetry.space_group_name_H-M   'P 1'
#
loop_
_entity.id
_entity.type
_entity.pdbx_description
1 polymer ?
#
loop_
_entity_poly.entity_id
_entity_poly.type
_entity_poly.pdbx_seq_one_letter_code
_entity_poly.pdbx_strand_id
1 'polypeptide(L)'
;MTSHHINVKRPVGTSICRDEKPGPFAHFRAMDPDTEVVDEKSLRKNVPRRAATAWRRLVSYMFEPEDGECLAALRIAFGLLMMIDTMDERGFCQADKRWMEPMKCYFPLFDFIKPLPGRWMCLAYGAMFTGVLGILIGFHYRISCAIYAIPYWYIFLADKSLWNNHSYLFGLLIAIFSTTNAHHNWSMDRLLGKIPSDTPSSVPRWNYLLLRIQFFIMYFVAGLKKFEPDWLWGYSMMSLGHHYAFTPFRYFFSAEFVDHWIVHVGGFLIDLLSGFGLCFQSVRPFTIVVLLAFHGMNATMFTIGMFPYVCAAMIPVFCEPATMSKILRTAVECIWNDKTGPKSVDYKPPTRTKQNAIVAGVCVYTALQLFLPYSHVLTQ
;
A
#
# COMPACT_ATOMS: atom_id res chain seq x y z
N MET A 1 -6.80 -44.17 -51.01
CA MET A 1 -7.70 -45.33 -50.85
C MET A 1 -7.01 -46.34 -49.94
N THR A 2 -7.54 -46.50 -48.71
CA THR A 2 -7.91 -47.76 -48.03
C THR A 2 -7.30 -49.08 -48.55
N SER A 3 -6.98 -50.13 -47.78
CA SER A 3 -7.14 -50.49 -46.36
C SER A 3 -6.64 -51.94 -46.16
N HIS A 4 -6.05 -52.23 -44.99
CA HIS A 4 -6.03 -53.47 -44.16
C HIS A 4 -5.73 -54.89 -44.68
N HIS A 5 -4.88 -55.64 -43.94
CA HIS A 5 -5.27 -56.66 -42.91
C HIS A 5 -4.03 -57.31 -42.21
N ILE A 6 -3.89 -57.22 -40.86
CA ILE A 6 -4.07 -58.24 -39.75
C ILE A 6 -2.86 -59.21 -39.52
N ASN A 7 -2.05 -59.11 -38.43
CA ASN A 7 -2.15 -59.59 -37.00
C ASN A 7 -1.70 -61.08 -36.82
N VAL A 8 -0.82 -61.53 -35.90
CA VAL A 8 -1.07 -61.86 -34.46
C VAL A 8 0.18 -62.50 -33.74
N LYS A 9 0.45 -62.08 -32.47
CA LYS A 9 1.06 -62.70 -31.22
C LYS A 9 2.52 -63.23 -31.02
N ARG A 10 3.23 -62.56 -30.06
CA ARG A 10 3.95 -62.91 -28.77
C ARG A 10 4.22 -64.38 -28.32
N PRO A 11 5.25 -64.70 -27.47
CA PRO A 11 5.42 -64.28 -26.03
C PRO A 11 6.88 -63.97 -25.54
N VAL A 12 7.11 -63.03 -24.61
CA VAL A 12 7.28 -63.08 -23.11
C VAL A 12 8.42 -63.97 -22.56
N GLY A 13 9.38 -63.34 -21.86
CA GLY A 13 10.34 -63.98 -20.94
C GLY A 13 11.01 -62.96 -20.00
N THR A 14 10.87 -63.18 -18.69
CA THR A 14 11.33 -62.36 -17.56
C THR A 14 12.40 -63.12 -16.74
N SER A 15 13.41 -62.45 -16.18
CA SER A 15 13.97 -62.65 -14.80
C SER A 15 15.30 -61.87 -14.62
N ILE A 16 15.44 -60.93 -13.67
CA ILE A 16 15.82 -60.98 -12.23
C ILE A 16 17.32 -60.59 -11.98
N CYS A 17 17.50 -59.69 -11.01
CA CYS A 17 18.72 -59.04 -10.51
C CYS A 17 19.71 -59.92 -9.71
N ARG A 18 20.93 -59.36 -9.51
CA ARG A 18 21.88 -59.38 -8.35
C ARG A 18 23.33 -59.38 -8.88
N ASP A 19 24.39 -58.86 -8.28
CA ASP A 19 24.71 -57.94 -7.19
C ASP A 19 26.23 -57.61 -7.33
N GLU A 20 26.63 -56.39 -6.95
CA GLU A 20 27.92 -55.95 -6.36
C GLU A 20 29.31 -56.03 -7.07
N LYS A 21 30.19 -55.09 -6.66
CA LYS A 21 31.46 -54.52 -7.21
C LYS A 21 32.74 -55.35 -6.84
N PRO A 22 34.04 -54.92 -6.99
CA PRO A 22 34.67 -53.69 -7.56
C PRO A 22 35.99 -53.87 -8.39
N GLY A 23 36.49 -52.76 -8.97
CA GLY A 23 37.88 -52.55 -9.42
C GLY A 23 37.99 -51.99 -10.85
N PRO A 24 38.74 -50.90 -11.10
CA PRO A 24 40.13 -51.13 -11.49
C PRO A 24 41.15 -50.02 -11.09
N PHE A 25 42.38 -50.46 -10.83
CA PHE A 25 43.60 -49.67 -11.07
C PHE A 25 44.13 -50.08 -12.46
N ALA A 26 44.39 -49.11 -13.34
CA ALA A 26 45.50 -49.16 -14.30
C ALA A 26 45.55 -47.91 -15.19
N HIS A 27 46.68 -47.19 -15.06
CA HIS A 27 47.42 -46.47 -16.10
C HIS A 27 46.75 -45.34 -16.89
N PHE A 28 47.06 -44.10 -16.49
CA PHE A 28 47.24 -43.00 -17.43
C PHE A 28 48.66 -42.40 -17.32
N ARG A 29 49.18 -42.10 -18.51
CA ARG A 29 50.53 -41.72 -18.90
C ARG A 29 50.87 -40.31 -18.41
N ALA A 30 52.10 -40.12 -17.90
CA ALA A 30 52.64 -38.82 -17.52
C ALA A 30 52.88 -37.92 -18.74
N MET A 31 52.57 -36.63 -18.60
CA MET A 31 53.03 -35.54 -19.50
C MET A 31 53.25 -34.28 -18.64
N ASP A 32 54.32 -33.55 -18.97
CA ASP A 32 55.03 -32.53 -18.19
C ASP A 32 54.22 -31.24 -17.83
N PRO A 33 54.68 -30.47 -16.83
CA PRO A 33 53.97 -29.39 -16.18
C PRO A 33 54.33 -28.03 -16.79
N ASP A 34 53.46 -27.47 -17.62
CA ASP A 34 53.45 -26.03 -17.88
C ASP A 34 52.05 -25.64 -18.36
N THR A 35 51.15 -25.48 -17.39
CA THR A 35 49.90 -24.74 -17.59
C THR A 35 49.84 -23.72 -16.49
N GLU A 36 50.04 -22.46 -16.86
CA GLU A 36 49.84 -21.31 -15.99
C GLU A 36 48.45 -21.40 -15.35
N VAL A 37 48.41 -21.83 -14.10
CA VAL A 37 47.27 -21.59 -13.23
C VAL A 37 47.26 -20.10 -12.96
N VAL A 38 46.50 -19.36 -13.76
CA VAL A 38 46.17 -17.97 -13.46
C VAL A 38 45.48 -17.97 -12.11
N ASP A 39 46.23 -17.58 -11.09
CA ASP A 39 45.80 -17.52 -9.70
C ASP A 39 44.69 -16.45 -9.56
N GLU A 40 43.44 -16.91 -9.65
CA GLU A 40 42.21 -16.12 -9.54
C GLU A 40 42.10 -15.39 -8.20
N LYS A 41 42.93 -15.75 -7.20
CA LYS A 41 43.04 -15.03 -5.92
C LYS A 41 43.86 -13.74 -6.00
N SER A 42 44.72 -13.57 -7.01
CA SER A 42 45.61 -12.41 -7.12
C SER A 42 44.95 -11.16 -7.70
N LEU A 43 43.81 -11.30 -8.40
CA LEU A 43 43.05 -10.18 -8.98
C LEU A 43 42.01 -9.56 -8.03
N ARG A 44 41.96 -9.99 -6.76
CA ARG A 44 41.14 -9.36 -5.70
C ARG A 44 41.93 -8.37 -4.85
N LYS A 45 42.98 -7.76 -5.39
CA LYS A 45 43.68 -6.66 -4.71
C LYS A 45 42.96 -5.33 -4.94
N ASN A 46 42.30 -4.89 -3.86
CA ASN A 46 42.14 -3.49 -3.45
C ASN A 46 41.45 -2.54 -4.43
N VAL A 47 40.15 -2.77 -4.70
CA VAL A 47 39.24 -1.63 -4.89
C VAL A 47 38.88 -1.12 -3.50
N PRO A 48 39.23 0.12 -3.12
CA PRO A 48 38.75 0.67 -1.86
C PRO A 48 37.22 0.72 -1.94
N ARG A 49 36.52 -0.13 -1.18
CA ARG A 49 35.10 0.02 -0.89
C ARG A 49 34.96 1.34 -0.13
N ARG A 50 34.93 2.47 -0.85
CA ARG A 50 34.58 3.77 -0.29
C ARG A 50 33.24 3.55 0.39
N ALA A 51 33.21 3.64 1.72
CA ALA A 51 31.97 3.48 2.46
C ALA A 51 30.95 4.46 1.87
N ALA A 52 29.94 3.94 1.18
CA ALA A 52 28.91 4.78 0.59
C ALA A 52 28.29 5.59 1.73
N THR A 53 28.26 6.92 1.59
CA THR A 53 27.58 7.84 2.52
C THR A 53 26.17 7.34 2.83
N ALA A 54 25.64 7.58 4.03
CA ALA A 54 24.28 7.18 4.42
C ALA A 54 23.23 7.61 3.36
N TRP A 55 23.36 8.81 2.81
CA TRP A 55 22.52 9.30 1.72
C TRP A 55 22.53 8.40 0.48
N ARG A 56 23.72 8.02 -0.01
CA ARG A 56 23.82 7.13 -1.18
C ARG A 56 23.18 5.76 -0.92
N ARG A 57 23.31 5.23 0.31
CA ARG A 57 22.67 3.97 0.70
C ARG A 57 21.15 4.09 0.70
N LEU A 58 20.61 5.18 1.28
CA LEU A 58 19.18 5.47 1.27
C LEU A 58 18.63 5.60 -0.15
N VAL A 59 19.32 6.35 -1.02
CA VAL A 59 18.91 6.50 -2.42
C VAL A 59 18.93 5.16 -3.14
N SER A 60 19.98 4.35 -2.99
CA SER A 60 20.02 3.01 -3.59
C SER A 60 18.88 2.13 -3.06
N TYR A 61 18.65 2.10 -1.75
CA TYR A 61 17.57 1.34 -1.12
C TYR A 61 16.18 1.71 -1.64
N MET A 62 15.91 3.01 -1.85
CA MET A 62 14.62 3.53 -2.32
C MET A 62 14.34 3.25 -3.81
N PHE A 63 15.38 2.97 -4.60
CA PHE A 63 15.29 2.71 -6.03
C PHE A 63 15.50 1.23 -6.39
N GLU A 64 15.62 0.35 -5.41
CA GLU A 64 15.54 -1.09 -5.64
C GLU A 64 14.16 -1.46 -6.23
N PRO A 65 14.12 -2.30 -7.27
CA PRO A 65 12.86 -2.70 -7.91
C PRO A 65 12.07 -3.64 -6.99
N GLU A 66 10.77 -3.38 -6.89
CA GLU A 66 9.79 -4.19 -6.19
C GLU A 66 8.66 -4.58 -7.15
N ASP A 67 7.96 -5.67 -6.87
CA ASP A 67 6.79 -6.06 -7.67
C ASP A 67 5.73 -4.94 -7.64
N GLY A 68 5.17 -4.58 -8.80
CA GLY A 68 4.23 -3.47 -8.93
C GLY A 68 2.74 -3.87 -8.96
N GLU A 69 2.40 -5.15 -8.93
CA GLU A 69 1.00 -5.62 -9.02
C GLU A 69 0.25 -5.38 -7.71
N CYS A 70 0.88 -5.65 -6.57
CA CYS A 70 0.31 -5.31 -5.26
C CYS A 70 -0.03 -3.81 -5.17
N LEU A 71 0.85 -2.92 -5.64
CA LEU A 71 0.58 -1.47 -5.69
C LEU A 71 -0.61 -1.13 -6.58
N ALA A 72 -0.76 -1.82 -7.71
CA ALA A 72 -1.93 -1.64 -8.59
C ALA A 72 -3.22 -2.11 -7.90
N ALA A 73 -3.19 -3.22 -7.17
CA ALA A 73 -4.32 -3.69 -6.37
C ALA A 73 -4.71 -2.69 -5.28
N LEU A 74 -3.71 -2.13 -4.58
CA LEU A 74 -3.93 -1.08 -3.57
C LEU A 74 -4.56 0.17 -4.20
N ARG A 75 -4.12 0.59 -5.40
CA ARG A 75 -4.78 1.68 -6.14
C ARG A 75 -6.25 1.36 -6.45
N ILE A 76 -6.56 0.14 -6.89
CA ILE A 76 -7.93 -0.28 -7.19
C ILE A 76 -8.78 -0.24 -5.91
N ALA A 77 -8.30 -0.84 -4.82
CA ALA A 77 -8.99 -0.84 -3.54
C ALA A 77 -9.21 0.59 -3.01
N PHE A 78 -8.18 1.44 -3.06
CA PHE A 78 -8.28 2.86 -2.70
C PHE A 78 -9.33 3.57 -3.56
N GLY A 79 -9.25 3.45 -4.88
CA GLY A 79 -10.18 4.09 -5.80
C GLY A 79 -11.63 3.66 -5.55
N LEU A 80 -11.87 2.38 -5.27
CA LEU A 80 -13.21 1.86 -4.97
C LEU A 80 -13.77 2.48 -3.68
N LEU A 81 -12.98 2.48 -2.62
CA LEU A 81 -13.40 3.03 -1.33
C LEU A 81 -13.59 4.54 -1.40
N MET A 82 -12.70 5.25 -2.11
CA MET A 82 -12.82 6.69 -2.29
C MET A 82 -13.99 7.08 -3.20
N MET A 83 -14.39 6.21 -4.13
CA MET A 83 -15.61 6.40 -4.92
C MET A 83 -16.86 6.39 -4.03
N ILE A 84 -16.92 5.45 -3.07
CA ILE A 84 -17.99 5.37 -2.07
C ILE A 84 -17.93 6.59 -1.13
N ASP A 85 -16.76 6.90 -0.55
CA ASP A 85 -16.55 8.08 0.30
C ASP A 85 -16.99 9.38 -0.39
N THR A 86 -16.68 9.52 -1.69
CA THR A 86 -17.00 10.73 -2.45
C THR A 86 -18.50 10.91 -2.61
N MET A 87 -19.23 9.81 -2.83
CA MET A 87 -20.69 9.83 -2.97
C MET A 87 -21.39 10.12 -1.65
N ASP A 88 -20.99 9.40 -0.59
CA ASP A 88 -21.70 9.41 0.69
C ASP A 88 -21.12 10.47 1.64
N GLU A 89 -19.89 10.27 2.12
CA GLU A 89 -19.28 11.07 3.17
C GLU A 89 -18.82 12.47 2.78
N ARG A 90 -18.19 12.62 1.60
CA ARG A 90 -17.88 13.96 1.09
C ARG A 90 -19.16 14.67 0.64
N GLY A 91 -20.25 13.90 0.48
CA GLY A 91 -21.60 14.40 0.33
C GLY A 91 -21.91 14.81 -1.11
N PHE A 92 -21.40 14.11 -2.13
CA PHE A 92 -21.80 14.41 -3.50
C PHE A 92 -23.31 14.24 -3.69
N CYS A 93 -23.90 13.18 -3.13
CA CYS A 93 -25.35 12.96 -3.17
C CYS A 93 -26.18 14.07 -2.49
N GLN A 94 -25.55 14.91 -1.68
CA GLN A 94 -26.18 16.01 -0.95
C GLN A 94 -25.54 17.36 -1.27
N ALA A 95 -24.80 17.45 -2.39
CA ALA A 95 -24.03 18.65 -2.75
C ALA A 95 -24.93 19.86 -3.00
N ASP A 96 -26.13 19.64 -3.53
CA ASP A 96 -27.17 20.66 -3.71
C ASP A 96 -27.60 21.27 -2.37
N LYS A 97 -28.01 20.43 -1.41
CA LYS A 97 -28.37 20.86 -0.05
C LYS A 97 -27.19 21.51 0.65
N ARG A 98 -25.97 21.03 0.36
CA ARG A 98 -24.77 21.54 0.99
C ARG A 98 -24.37 22.92 0.48
N TRP A 99 -24.46 23.18 -0.82
CA TRP A 99 -23.84 24.35 -1.46
C TRP A 99 -24.84 25.36 -2.05
N MET A 100 -26.12 25.01 -2.13
CA MET A 100 -27.18 25.88 -2.67
C MET A 100 -28.12 26.43 -1.59
N GLU A 101 -27.97 26.01 -0.33
CA GLU A 101 -28.76 26.52 0.79
C GLU A 101 -28.37 27.98 1.12
N PRO A 102 -29.26 28.98 0.93
CA PRO A 102 -28.91 30.40 1.05
C PRO A 102 -28.46 30.82 2.45
N MET A 103 -28.96 30.13 3.48
CA MET A 103 -28.70 30.46 4.89
C MET A 103 -27.48 29.74 5.47
N LYS A 104 -26.80 28.90 4.67
CA LYS A 104 -25.68 28.11 5.18
C LYS A 104 -24.41 28.94 5.25
N CYS A 105 -23.81 28.96 6.44
CA CYS A 105 -22.48 29.53 6.65
C CYS A 105 -21.41 28.49 6.35
N TYR A 106 -20.34 28.93 5.66
CA TYR A 106 -19.15 28.12 5.41
C TYR A 106 -17.97 28.70 6.18
N PHE A 107 -17.11 27.81 6.67
CA PHE A 107 -15.97 28.19 7.47
C PHE A 107 -14.68 27.78 6.76
N PRO A 108 -14.21 28.55 5.77
CA PRO A 108 -12.99 28.20 5.07
C PRO A 108 -11.78 28.21 6.02
N LEU A 109 -10.76 27.41 5.72
CA LEU A 109 -9.51 27.41 6.49
C LEU A 109 -8.74 28.72 6.30
N PHE A 110 -8.81 29.28 5.09
CA PHE A 110 -8.19 30.55 4.73
C PHE A 110 -9.24 31.51 4.18
N ASP A 111 -9.23 32.76 4.62
CA ASP A 111 -10.27 33.76 4.26
C ASP A 111 -10.38 34.04 2.76
N PHE A 112 -9.30 33.81 2.00
CA PHE A 112 -9.29 33.97 0.54
C PHE A 112 -9.96 32.82 -0.21
N ILE A 113 -10.21 31.68 0.44
CA ILE A 113 -10.89 30.54 -0.17
C ILE A 113 -12.38 30.70 0.08
N LYS A 114 -13.10 31.12 -0.95
CA LYS A 114 -14.56 31.20 -0.91
C LYS A 114 -15.17 30.04 -1.70
N PRO A 115 -16.22 29.38 -1.19
CA PRO A 115 -17.00 28.43 -1.96
C PRO A 115 -17.46 29.03 -3.29
N LEU A 116 -17.34 28.27 -4.38
CA LEU A 116 -17.91 28.65 -5.66
C LEU A 116 -19.43 28.68 -5.55
N PRO A 117 -20.15 29.39 -6.45
CA PRO A 117 -21.61 29.32 -6.46
C PRO A 117 -22.09 27.87 -6.59
N GLY A 118 -23.17 27.50 -5.91
CA GLY A 118 -23.47 26.09 -5.64
C GLY A 118 -23.49 25.13 -6.84
N ARG A 119 -23.91 25.59 -8.04
CA ARG A 119 -23.83 24.76 -9.26
C ARG A 119 -22.40 24.37 -9.64
N TRP A 120 -21.45 25.28 -9.46
CA TRP A 120 -20.03 25.03 -9.69
C TRP A 120 -19.43 24.10 -8.63
N MET A 121 -19.95 24.14 -7.40
CA MET A 121 -19.59 23.14 -6.39
C MET A 121 -20.04 21.75 -6.84
N CYS A 122 -21.28 21.58 -7.30
CA CYS A 122 -21.73 20.29 -7.85
C CYS A 122 -20.86 19.80 -9.02
N LEU A 123 -20.41 20.71 -9.90
CA LEU A 123 -19.47 20.36 -10.96
C LEU A 123 -18.10 19.93 -10.41
N ALA A 124 -17.60 20.56 -9.34
CA ALA A 124 -16.37 20.15 -8.67
C ALA A 124 -16.49 18.73 -8.08
N TYR A 125 -17.64 18.36 -7.50
CA TYR A 125 -17.88 16.98 -7.09
C TYR A 125 -17.99 16.01 -8.28
N GLY A 126 -18.63 16.41 -9.38
CA GLY A 126 -18.64 15.62 -10.61
C GLY A 126 -17.23 15.38 -11.16
N ALA A 127 -16.36 16.39 -11.11
CA ALA A 127 -14.95 16.26 -11.43
C ALA A 127 -14.26 15.27 -10.46
N MET A 128 -14.46 15.40 -9.15
CA MET A 128 -13.96 14.41 -8.19
C MET A 128 -14.42 12.99 -8.55
N PHE A 129 -15.71 12.78 -8.76
CA PHE A 129 -16.24 11.45 -9.05
C PHE A 129 -15.66 10.84 -10.33
N THR A 130 -15.52 11.62 -11.40
CA THR A 130 -14.86 11.15 -12.63
C THR A 130 -13.36 10.91 -12.44
N GLY A 131 -12.70 11.74 -11.63
CA GLY A 131 -11.30 11.55 -11.23
C GLY A 131 -11.08 10.23 -10.51
N VAL A 132 -11.91 9.89 -9.52
CA VAL A 132 -11.75 8.63 -8.76
C VAL A 132 -12.07 7.39 -9.59
N LEU A 133 -13.03 7.47 -10.51
CA LEU A 133 -13.27 6.41 -11.50
C LEU A 133 -12.02 6.18 -12.36
N GLY A 134 -11.40 7.25 -12.85
CA GLY A 134 -10.14 7.16 -13.61
C GLY A 134 -8.98 6.61 -12.79
N ILE A 135 -8.90 6.93 -11.50
CA ILE A 135 -7.92 6.35 -10.57
C ILE A 135 -8.18 4.86 -10.36
N LEU A 136 -9.43 4.45 -10.17
CA LEU A 136 -9.86 3.06 -9.93
C LEU A 136 -9.52 2.14 -11.12
N ILE A 137 -9.73 2.61 -12.35
CA ILE A 137 -9.45 1.83 -13.56
C ILE A 137 -8.04 2.05 -14.13
N GLY A 138 -7.34 3.10 -13.66
CA GLY A 138 -6.01 3.47 -14.15
C GLY A 138 -6.05 4.03 -15.57
N PHE A 139 -7.00 4.91 -15.86
CA PHE A 139 -7.13 5.61 -17.15
C PHE A 139 -6.67 7.05 -17.01
N HIS A 140 -5.74 7.48 -17.86
CA HIS A 140 -5.03 8.75 -17.72
C HIS A 140 -4.61 9.01 -16.27
N TYR A 141 -4.02 8.00 -15.64
CA TYR A 141 -3.92 7.89 -14.17
C TYR A 141 -3.46 9.18 -13.47
N ARG A 142 -2.40 9.82 -13.97
CA ARG A 142 -1.86 11.07 -13.39
C ARG A 142 -2.83 12.25 -13.51
N ILE A 143 -3.52 12.35 -14.64
CA ILE A 143 -4.54 13.38 -14.88
C ILE A 143 -5.75 13.11 -14.00
N SER A 144 -6.22 11.87 -13.91
CA SER A 144 -7.32 11.48 -13.01
C SER A 144 -7.00 11.76 -11.54
N CYS A 145 -5.75 11.54 -11.12
CA CYS A 145 -5.30 11.96 -9.79
C CYS A 145 -5.43 13.47 -9.57
N ALA A 146 -5.06 14.29 -10.56
CA ALA A 146 -5.20 15.75 -10.46
C ALA A 146 -6.67 16.19 -10.46
N ILE A 147 -7.50 15.60 -11.34
CA ILE A 147 -8.94 15.84 -11.44
C ILE A 147 -9.64 15.48 -10.11
N TYR A 148 -9.17 14.46 -9.37
CA TYR A 148 -9.65 14.17 -8.03
C TYR A 148 -9.09 15.13 -6.97
N ALA A 149 -7.76 15.24 -6.90
CA ALA A 149 -7.05 15.91 -5.81
C ALA A 149 -7.34 17.40 -5.71
N ILE A 150 -7.40 18.11 -6.84
CA ILE A 150 -7.59 19.56 -6.86
C ILE A 150 -8.95 19.94 -6.25
N PRO A 151 -10.10 19.45 -6.77
CA PRO A 151 -11.39 19.74 -6.17
C PRO A 151 -11.53 19.13 -4.76
N TYR A 152 -10.92 17.96 -4.50
CA TYR A 152 -10.89 17.39 -3.14
C TYR A 152 -10.30 18.38 -2.14
N TRP A 153 -9.08 18.87 -2.40
CA TRP A 153 -8.40 19.82 -1.52
C TRP A 153 -9.11 21.17 -1.47
N TYR A 154 -9.69 21.63 -2.59
CA TYR A 154 -10.48 22.85 -2.59
C TYR A 154 -11.72 22.75 -1.68
N ILE A 155 -12.51 21.67 -1.79
CA ILE A 155 -13.66 21.41 -0.91
C ILE A 155 -13.21 21.19 0.54
N PHE A 156 -12.08 20.49 0.72
CA PHE A 156 -11.39 20.32 2.00
C PHE A 156 -10.73 21.63 2.50
N LEU A 157 -10.77 22.74 1.80
CA LEU A 157 -10.27 24.02 2.34
C LEU A 157 -11.38 25.06 2.45
N ALA A 158 -12.48 24.88 1.71
CA ALA A 158 -13.60 25.80 1.67
C ALA A 158 -14.54 25.73 2.88
N ASP A 159 -14.57 24.62 3.63
CA ASP A 159 -15.48 24.43 4.77
C ASP A 159 -14.99 23.44 5.84
N LYS A 160 -14.36 23.97 6.90
CA LYS A 160 -13.74 23.21 8.01
C LYS A 160 -14.73 22.47 8.91
N SER A 161 -16.02 22.77 8.81
CA SER A 161 -17.06 22.21 9.70
C SER A 161 -17.27 20.71 9.54
N LEU A 162 -16.82 20.13 8.42
CA LEU A 162 -17.09 18.74 8.03
C LEU A 162 -15.82 17.90 7.88
N TRP A 163 -14.66 18.45 8.23
CA TRP A 163 -13.39 17.72 8.16
C TRP A 163 -13.14 16.96 9.45
N ASN A 164 -12.51 15.81 9.30
CA ASN A 164 -11.89 15.07 10.38
C ASN A 164 -10.47 14.68 9.96
N ASN A 165 -9.70 14.11 10.88
CA ASN A 165 -8.32 13.69 10.61
C ASN A 165 -8.25 12.65 9.47
N HIS A 166 -9.31 11.88 9.24
CA HIS A 166 -9.37 10.89 8.16
C HIS A 166 -9.51 11.54 6.78
N SER A 167 -10.29 12.62 6.69
CA SER A 167 -10.39 13.42 5.47
C SER A 167 -9.02 14.00 5.09
N TYR A 168 -8.25 14.48 6.08
CA TYR A 168 -6.88 14.91 5.82
C TYR A 168 -6.00 13.75 5.31
N LEU A 169 -6.06 12.58 5.94
CA LEU A 169 -5.34 11.39 5.48
C LEU A 169 -5.69 11.03 4.03
N PHE A 170 -6.97 11.04 3.65
CA PHE A 170 -7.38 10.71 2.27
C PHE A 170 -6.85 11.71 1.26
N GLY A 171 -6.84 13.01 1.60
CA GLY A 171 -6.17 14.06 0.83
C GLY A 171 -4.67 13.80 0.64
N LEU A 172 -3.99 13.30 1.67
CA LEU A 172 -2.58 12.90 1.58
C LEU A 172 -2.39 11.64 0.74
N LEU A 173 -3.26 10.64 0.89
CA LEU A 173 -3.18 9.41 0.11
C LEU A 173 -3.38 9.67 -1.38
N ILE A 174 -4.32 10.53 -1.78
CA ILE A 174 -4.42 10.91 -3.19
C ILE A 174 -3.16 11.63 -3.67
N ALA A 175 -2.61 12.54 -2.87
CA ALA A 175 -1.37 13.23 -3.23
C ALA A 175 -0.22 12.23 -3.39
N ILE A 176 -0.08 11.25 -2.50
CA ILE A 176 0.89 10.17 -2.61
C ILE A 176 0.65 9.36 -3.88
N PHE A 177 -0.56 8.81 -4.08
CA PHE A 177 -0.89 8.03 -5.27
C PHE A 177 -0.59 8.79 -6.56
N SER A 178 -0.91 10.09 -6.61
CA SER A 178 -0.62 10.97 -7.75
C SER A 178 0.86 11.00 -8.14
N THR A 179 1.77 10.69 -7.20
CA THR A 179 3.21 10.58 -7.44
C THR A 179 3.66 9.16 -7.79
N THR A 180 2.95 8.13 -7.34
CA THR A 180 3.34 6.73 -7.52
C THR A 180 3.15 6.19 -8.94
N ASN A 181 3.78 5.06 -9.23
CA ASN A 181 3.70 4.32 -10.49
C ASN A 181 2.65 3.19 -10.45
N ALA A 182 1.57 3.35 -9.67
CA ALA A 182 0.52 2.34 -9.49
C ALA A 182 -0.29 2.01 -10.77
N HIS A 183 -0.09 2.76 -11.85
CA HIS A 183 -0.68 2.54 -13.17
C HIS A 183 0.19 1.67 -14.08
N HIS A 184 1.40 1.28 -13.66
CA HIS A 184 2.26 0.41 -14.48
C HIS A 184 1.67 -1.00 -14.63
N ASN A 185 0.81 -1.45 -13.71
CA ASN A 185 0.13 -2.74 -13.78
C ASN A 185 -1.38 -2.56 -13.58
N TRP A 186 -2.15 -3.52 -14.11
CA TRP A 186 -3.61 -3.61 -14.02
C TRP A 186 -4.35 -2.29 -14.28
N SER A 187 -3.92 -1.55 -15.30
CA SER A 187 -4.48 -0.25 -15.67
C SER A 187 -5.00 -0.26 -17.10
N MET A 188 -6.06 0.53 -17.36
CA MET A 188 -6.53 0.74 -18.73
C MET A 188 -5.47 1.42 -19.60
N ASP A 189 -4.62 2.29 -19.02
CA ASP A 189 -3.52 2.92 -19.76
C ASP A 189 -2.55 1.87 -20.35
N ARG A 190 -2.27 0.79 -19.61
CA ARG A 190 -1.46 -0.33 -20.13
C ARG A 190 -2.21 -1.16 -21.16
N LEU A 191 -3.49 -1.44 -20.91
CA LEU A 191 -4.33 -2.23 -21.82
C LEU A 191 -4.52 -1.54 -23.18
N LEU A 192 -4.68 -0.22 -23.19
CA LEU A 192 -4.86 0.61 -24.39
C LEU A 192 -3.53 1.00 -25.07
N GLY A 193 -2.39 0.49 -24.59
CA GLY A 193 -1.07 0.78 -25.17
C GLY A 193 -0.61 2.24 -25.00
N LYS A 194 -1.19 2.99 -24.05
CA LYS A 194 -0.79 4.37 -23.74
C LYS A 194 0.52 4.44 -22.95
N ILE A 195 0.90 3.33 -22.32
CA ILE A 195 2.19 3.15 -21.65
C ILE A 195 3.16 2.48 -22.61
N PRO A 196 4.41 2.98 -22.75
CA PRO A 196 5.44 2.35 -23.59
C PRO A 196 5.60 0.86 -23.26
N SER A 197 5.70 0.01 -24.29
CA SER A 197 5.72 -1.45 -24.17
C SER A 197 6.93 -2.00 -23.41
N ASP A 198 7.99 -1.20 -23.30
CA ASP A 198 9.21 -1.43 -22.53
C ASP A 198 9.11 -0.96 -21.06
N THR A 199 7.95 -0.47 -20.63
CA THR A 199 7.75 -0.07 -19.22
C THR A 199 7.76 -1.32 -18.33
N PRO A 200 8.66 -1.40 -17.33
CA PRO A 200 8.76 -2.55 -16.46
C PRO A 200 7.52 -2.68 -15.58
N SER A 201 7.14 -3.93 -15.29
CA SER A 201 6.10 -4.24 -14.30
C SER A 201 6.56 -3.96 -12.87
N SER A 202 7.86 -3.91 -12.61
CA SER A 202 8.39 -3.50 -11.31
C SER A 202 8.33 -1.99 -11.11
N VAL A 203 8.26 -1.59 -9.85
CA VAL A 203 8.26 -0.19 -9.42
C VAL A 203 9.37 0.03 -8.39
N PRO A 204 10.00 1.21 -8.34
CA PRO A 204 11.02 1.47 -7.32
C PRO A 204 10.40 1.50 -5.91
N ARG A 205 11.12 0.94 -4.94
CA ARG A 205 10.67 0.74 -3.55
C ARG A 205 10.06 1.98 -2.88
N TRP A 206 10.48 3.19 -3.24
CA TRP A 206 9.94 4.41 -2.66
C TRP A 206 8.42 4.55 -2.82
N ASN A 207 7.81 3.93 -3.84
CA ASN A 207 6.35 3.92 -4.04
C ASN A 207 5.62 3.29 -2.84
N TYR A 208 6.14 2.16 -2.35
CA TYR A 208 5.62 1.49 -1.16
C TYR A 208 6.06 2.21 0.11
N LEU A 209 7.31 2.67 0.16
CA LEU A 209 7.85 3.32 1.35
C LEU A 209 7.07 4.58 1.72
N LEU A 210 6.66 5.37 0.74
CA LEU A 210 5.89 6.60 0.99
C LEU A 210 4.52 6.31 1.62
N LEU A 211 3.82 5.28 1.14
CA LEU A 211 2.57 4.80 1.74
C LEU A 211 2.80 4.23 3.16
N ARG A 212 3.84 3.41 3.34
CA ARG A 212 4.20 2.83 4.65
C ARG A 212 4.50 3.92 5.66
N ILE A 213 5.28 4.94 5.29
CA ILE A 213 5.59 6.09 6.13
C ILE A 213 4.30 6.79 6.54
N GLN A 214 3.40 7.07 5.60
CA GLN A 214 2.17 7.80 5.91
C GLN A 214 1.26 7.04 6.89
N PHE A 215 1.06 5.74 6.67
CA PHE A 215 0.28 4.91 7.60
C PHE A 215 0.99 4.74 8.95
N PHE A 216 2.31 4.62 8.97
CA PHE A 216 3.09 4.58 10.20
C PHE A 216 2.88 5.86 11.03
N ILE A 217 3.04 7.04 10.40
CA ILE A 217 2.86 8.33 11.07
C ILE A 217 1.42 8.45 11.60
N MET A 218 0.42 8.09 10.79
CA MET A 218 -0.98 8.12 11.20
C MET A 218 -1.22 7.31 12.49
N TYR A 219 -0.84 6.03 12.53
CA TYR A 219 -1.01 5.20 13.73
C TYR A 219 -0.21 5.76 14.91
N PHE A 220 1.08 6.05 14.70
CA PHE A 220 1.95 6.50 15.77
C PHE A 220 1.47 7.81 16.41
N VAL A 221 1.11 8.81 15.60
CA VAL A 221 0.59 10.09 16.09
C VAL A 221 -0.79 9.93 16.75
N ALA A 222 -1.65 9.04 16.25
CA ALA A 222 -2.91 8.71 16.90
C ALA A 222 -2.68 8.10 18.30
N GLY A 223 -1.67 7.24 18.45
CA GLY A 223 -1.26 6.67 19.73
C GLY A 223 -0.70 7.72 20.68
N LEU A 224 0.18 8.61 20.20
CA LEU A 224 0.68 9.73 20.99
C LEU A 224 -0.44 10.65 21.48
N LYS A 225 -1.47 10.90 20.65
CA LYS A 225 -2.61 11.72 21.06
C LYS A 225 -3.50 11.03 22.11
N LYS A 226 -3.51 9.70 22.13
CA LYS A 226 -4.17 8.86 23.14
C LYS A 226 -3.34 8.68 24.42
N PHE A 227 -2.09 9.13 24.43
CA PHE A 227 -1.25 9.13 25.62
C PHE A 227 -1.54 10.36 26.50
N GLU A 228 -2.80 10.50 26.88
CA GLU A 228 -3.30 11.55 27.78
C GLU A 228 -4.18 10.89 28.85
N PRO A 229 -4.09 11.30 30.12
CA PRO A 229 -4.98 10.87 31.21
C PRO A 229 -6.45 10.71 30.82
N ASP A 230 -7.03 11.69 30.12
CA ASP A 230 -8.44 11.68 29.75
C ASP A 230 -8.81 10.52 28.81
N TRP A 231 -7.91 10.12 27.93
CA TRP A 231 -8.13 8.95 27.09
C TRP A 231 -7.92 7.67 27.90
N LEU A 232 -6.76 7.55 28.54
CA LEU A 232 -6.38 6.30 29.20
C LEU A 232 -7.37 5.91 30.31
N TRP A 233 -7.91 6.88 31.05
CA TRP A 233 -8.81 6.62 32.19
C TRP A 233 -10.28 6.52 31.75
N GLY A 234 -10.57 6.67 30.46
CA GLY A 234 -11.91 6.47 29.91
C GLY A 234 -12.83 7.70 29.93
N TYR A 235 -12.31 8.87 30.31
CA TYR A 235 -13.10 10.10 30.37
C TYR A 235 -13.47 10.64 28.98
N SER A 236 -12.68 10.31 27.95
CA SER A 236 -12.95 10.75 26.58
C SER A 236 -14.19 10.09 25.96
N MET A 237 -14.48 8.83 26.32
CA MET A 237 -15.54 8.00 25.74
C MET A 237 -16.05 7.02 26.79
N MET A 238 -16.97 7.45 27.64
CA MET A 238 -17.48 6.60 28.72
C MET A 238 -18.38 5.47 28.20
N SER A 239 -18.31 4.30 28.84
CA SER A 239 -19.23 3.16 28.67
C SER A 239 -19.17 2.47 27.31
N LEU A 240 -18.09 2.65 26.54
CA LEU A 240 -17.92 2.01 25.24
C LEU A 240 -17.80 0.47 25.38
N GLY A 241 -17.29 -0.01 26.51
CA GLY A 241 -17.24 -1.43 26.85
C GLY A 241 -18.60 -2.14 26.86
N HIS A 242 -19.72 -1.40 26.99
CA HIS A 242 -21.08 -1.95 26.90
C HIS A 242 -21.56 -2.19 25.45
N HIS A 243 -20.86 -1.65 24.46
CA HIS A 243 -21.26 -1.80 23.06
C HIS A 243 -21.26 -3.28 22.62
N TYR A 244 -22.19 -3.66 21.74
CA TYR A 244 -22.36 -5.06 21.33
C TYR A 244 -21.13 -5.63 20.61
N ALA A 245 -20.31 -4.77 19.99
CA ALA A 245 -19.02 -5.14 19.39
C ALA A 245 -18.09 -5.85 20.39
N PHE A 246 -18.20 -5.55 21.69
CA PHE A 246 -17.40 -6.17 22.74
C PHE A 246 -18.09 -7.34 23.45
N THR A 247 -19.26 -7.79 22.98
CA THR A 247 -19.97 -8.95 23.55
C THR A 247 -19.08 -10.18 23.73
N PRO A 248 -18.18 -10.55 22.79
CA PRO A 248 -17.26 -11.66 22.99
C PRO A 248 -16.38 -11.53 24.25
N PHE A 249 -15.90 -10.32 24.56
CA PHE A 249 -15.08 -10.05 25.74
C PHE A 249 -15.91 -10.06 27.03
N ARG A 250 -17.17 -9.62 26.95
CA ARG A 250 -18.09 -9.57 28.10
C ARG A 250 -18.58 -10.94 28.58
N TYR A 251 -18.27 -12.03 27.88
CA TYR A 251 -18.44 -13.38 28.43
C TYR A 251 -17.41 -13.71 29.52
N PHE A 252 -16.27 -13.00 29.54
CA PHE A 252 -15.15 -13.28 30.43
C PHE A 252 -14.84 -12.13 31.39
N PHE A 253 -15.19 -10.89 31.03
CA PHE A 253 -14.83 -9.67 31.77
C PHE A 253 -16.05 -8.78 32.01
N SER A 254 -15.99 -7.95 33.06
CA SER A 254 -17.01 -6.92 33.29
C SER A 254 -16.94 -5.83 32.20
N ALA A 255 -18.03 -5.10 32.00
CA ALA A 255 -18.07 -4.05 30.99
C ALA A 255 -17.07 -2.92 31.31
N GLU A 256 -16.85 -2.61 32.58
CA GLU A 256 -15.89 -1.61 33.06
C GLU A 256 -14.45 -2.07 32.81
N PHE A 257 -14.16 -3.36 33.01
CA PHE A 257 -12.85 -3.92 32.67
C PHE A 257 -12.58 -3.83 31.16
N VAL A 258 -13.56 -4.21 30.34
CA VAL A 258 -13.48 -4.10 28.87
C VAL A 258 -13.27 -2.65 28.47
N ASP A 259 -14.06 -1.74 29.05
CA ASP A 259 -13.97 -0.31 28.76
C ASP A 259 -12.56 0.23 29.04
N HIS A 260 -12.01 0.00 30.23
CA HIS A 260 -10.69 0.54 30.55
C HIS A 260 -9.55 -0.18 29.79
N TRP A 261 -9.47 -1.50 29.91
CA TRP A 261 -8.28 -2.25 29.44
C TRP A 261 -8.32 -2.58 27.95
N ILE A 262 -9.48 -2.91 27.40
CA ILE A 262 -9.60 -3.31 25.99
C ILE A 262 -9.81 -2.09 25.09
N VAL A 263 -10.71 -1.18 25.47
CA VAL A 263 -10.99 0.00 24.64
C VAL A 263 -9.90 1.06 24.79
N HIS A 264 -9.70 1.58 26.00
CA HIS A 264 -8.85 2.76 26.20
C HIS A 264 -7.37 2.42 26.15
N VAL A 265 -6.90 1.53 27.03
CA VAL A 265 -5.49 1.08 27.05
C VAL A 265 -5.17 0.27 25.79
N GLY A 266 -6.03 -0.67 25.40
CA GLY A 266 -5.85 -1.46 24.18
C GLY A 266 -5.84 -0.59 22.91
N GLY A 267 -6.80 0.32 22.75
CA GLY A 267 -6.83 1.26 21.62
C GLY A 267 -5.61 2.16 21.55
N PHE A 268 -5.13 2.65 22.70
CA PHE A 268 -3.87 3.40 22.79
C PHE A 268 -2.67 2.56 22.32
N LEU A 269 -2.51 1.35 22.85
CA LEU A 269 -1.38 0.46 22.51
C LEU A 269 -1.42 0.01 21.05
N ILE A 270 -2.62 -0.28 20.52
CA ILE A 270 -2.81 -0.63 19.11
C ILE A 270 -2.33 0.53 18.24
N ASP A 271 -2.81 1.75 18.46
CA ASP A 271 -2.39 2.89 17.64
C ASP A 271 -0.89 3.17 17.77
N LEU A 272 -0.34 3.16 18.99
CA LEU A 272 1.08 3.47 19.20
C LEU A 272 2.02 2.42 18.58
N LEU A 273 1.67 1.14 18.66
CA LEU A 273 2.57 0.04 18.31
C LEU A 273 2.33 -0.54 16.91
N SER A 274 1.15 -0.34 16.30
CA SER A 274 0.80 -0.97 15.02
C SER A 274 1.74 -0.61 13.89
N GLY A 275 2.20 0.65 13.81
CA GLY A 275 3.19 1.07 12.81
C GLY A 275 4.48 0.26 12.91
N PHE A 276 4.98 0.03 14.13
CA PHE A 276 6.16 -0.80 14.37
C PHE A 276 5.88 -2.27 14.05
N GLY A 277 4.77 -2.81 14.55
CA GLY A 277 4.36 -4.20 14.34
C GLY A 277 4.24 -4.58 12.86
N LEU A 278 3.71 -3.67 12.04
CA LEU A 278 3.63 -3.88 10.59
C LEU A 278 5.01 -3.86 9.90
N CYS A 279 5.96 -3.07 10.40
CA CYS A 279 7.31 -3.02 9.84
C CYS A 279 8.14 -4.28 10.12
N PHE A 280 7.98 -4.91 11.29
CA PHE A 280 8.75 -6.09 11.69
C PHE A 280 8.11 -7.40 11.19
N GLN A 281 8.84 -8.16 10.37
CA GLN A 281 8.33 -9.38 9.73
C GLN A 281 7.83 -10.45 10.72
N SER A 282 8.47 -10.58 11.89
CA SER A 282 8.13 -11.60 12.90
C SER A 282 6.78 -11.36 13.57
N VAL A 283 6.41 -10.11 13.80
CA VAL A 283 5.15 -9.74 14.50
C VAL A 283 4.06 -9.26 13.55
N ARG A 284 4.40 -8.95 12.29
CA ARG A 284 3.47 -8.45 11.28
C ARG A 284 2.20 -9.29 11.15
N PRO A 285 2.22 -10.64 11.03
CA PRO A 285 0.98 -11.41 10.90
C PRO A 285 0.04 -11.22 12.09
N PHE A 286 0.58 -11.18 13.31
CA PHE A 286 -0.20 -10.90 14.52
C PHE A 286 -0.78 -9.48 14.49
N THR A 287 0.03 -8.47 14.15
CA THR A 287 -0.42 -7.09 14.02
C THR A 287 -1.53 -6.92 12.97
N ILE A 288 -1.46 -7.66 11.85
CA ILE A 288 -2.50 -7.66 10.81
C ILE A 288 -3.83 -8.14 11.39
N VAL A 289 -3.84 -9.26 12.12
CA VAL A 289 -5.08 -9.79 12.73
C VAL A 289 -5.67 -8.79 13.73
N VAL A 290 -4.82 -8.20 14.58
CA VAL A 290 -5.24 -7.18 15.55
C VAL A 290 -5.82 -5.95 14.85
N LEU A 291 -5.17 -5.44 13.80
CA LEU A 291 -5.64 -4.28 13.06
C LEU A 291 -6.94 -4.54 12.30
N LEU A 292 -7.10 -5.72 11.71
CA LEU A 292 -8.36 -6.08 11.04
C LEU A 292 -9.52 -6.15 12.05
N ALA A 293 -9.29 -6.72 13.23
CA ALA A 293 -10.28 -6.72 14.31
C ALA A 293 -10.56 -5.30 14.81
N PHE A 294 -9.53 -4.48 15.01
CA PHE A 294 -9.65 -3.09 15.46
C PHE A 294 -10.46 -2.23 14.49
N HIS A 295 -10.13 -2.28 13.18
CA HIS A 295 -10.87 -1.55 12.16
C HIS A 295 -12.28 -2.09 11.99
N GLY A 296 -12.49 -3.40 12.10
CA GLY A 296 -13.82 -4.01 12.11
C GLY A 296 -14.68 -3.49 13.27
N MET A 297 -14.13 -3.46 14.48
CA MET A 297 -14.83 -2.90 15.65
C MET A 297 -15.12 -1.41 15.44
N ASN A 298 -14.14 -0.62 14.99
CA ASN A 298 -14.35 0.80 14.72
C ASN A 298 -15.44 1.06 13.68
N ALA A 299 -15.52 0.26 12.63
CA ALA A 299 -16.58 0.35 11.62
C ALA A 299 -17.98 0.07 12.18
N THR A 300 -18.08 -0.76 13.23
CA THR A 300 -19.37 -1.05 13.89
C THR A 300 -19.77 -0.04 14.95
N MET A 301 -18.79 0.53 15.66
CA MET A 301 -19.03 1.39 16.82
C MET A 301 -19.15 2.87 16.46
N PHE A 302 -18.35 3.31 15.49
CA PHE A 302 -18.15 4.72 15.22
C PHE A 302 -18.62 5.08 13.82
N THR A 303 -19.32 6.20 13.70
CA THR A 303 -19.65 6.83 12.42
C THR A 303 -18.48 7.70 11.94
N ILE A 304 -17.31 7.08 11.75
CA ILE A 304 -16.06 7.72 11.29
C ILE A 304 -15.77 7.46 9.81
N GLY A 305 -16.76 6.90 9.12
CA GLY A 305 -16.76 6.82 7.68
C GLY A 305 -15.96 5.67 7.07
N MET A 306 -15.34 5.94 5.92
CA MET A 306 -14.58 4.98 5.12
C MET A 306 -13.21 4.68 5.72
N PHE A 307 -12.81 5.40 6.77
CA PHE A 307 -11.53 5.24 7.45
C PHE A 307 -11.15 3.80 7.82
N PRO A 308 -11.96 3.04 8.59
CA PRO A 308 -11.62 1.67 8.95
C PRO A 308 -11.46 0.78 7.72
N TYR A 309 -12.29 0.95 6.70
CA TYR A 309 -12.22 0.17 5.46
C TYR A 309 -10.97 0.50 4.64
N VAL A 310 -10.61 1.78 4.52
CA VAL A 310 -9.39 2.22 3.82
C VAL A 310 -8.16 1.72 4.57
N CYS A 311 -8.11 1.85 5.89
CA CYS A 311 -6.97 1.36 6.67
C CYS A 311 -6.80 -0.15 6.55
N ALA A 312 -7.89 -0.92 6.66
CA ALA A 312 -7.87 -2.37 6.47
C ALA A 312 -7.40 -2.77 5.06
N ALA A 313 -7.93 -2.11 4.02
CA ALA A 313 -7.57 -2.37 2.63
C ALA A 313 -6.11 -2.01 2.29
N MET A 314 -5.49 -1.09 3.03
CA MET A 314 -4.10 -0.68 2.82
C MET A 314 -3.08 -1.52 3.57
N ILE A 315 -3.48 -2.37 4.52
CA ILE A 315 -2.57 -3.27 5.27
C ILE A 315 -1.60 -4.04 4.35
N PRO A 316 -2.01 -4.60 3.19
CA PRO A 316 -1.11 -5.34 2.31
C PRO A 316 0.13 -4.55 1.83
N VAL A 317 0.12 -3.21 1.91
CA VAL A 317 1.29 -2.39 1.57
C VAL A 317 2.52 -2.72 2.42
N PHE A 318 2.32 -3.23 3.66
CA PHE A 318 3.39 -3.62 4.58
C PHE A 318 3.89 -5.05 4.35
N CYS A 319 3.13 -5.87 3.63
CA CYS A 319 3.53 -7.22 3.28
C CYS A 319 4.64 -7.22 2.22
N GLU A 320 5.24 -8.39 1.99
CA GLU A 320 6.21 -8.56 0.92
C GLU A 320 5.52 -8.43 -0.45
N PRO A 321 5.91 -7.45 -1.30
CA PRO A 321 5.19 -7.15 -2.54
C PRO A 321 5.09 -8.35 -3.48
N ALA A 322 6.18 -9.12 -3.65
CA ALA A 322 6.18 -10.31 -4.51
C ALA A 322 5.19 -11.37 -4.03
N THR A 323 5.18 -11.65 -2.72
CA THR A 323 4.26 -12.62 -2.12
C THR A 323 2.80 -12.18 -2.26
N MET A 324 2.49 -10.91 -2.00
CA MET A 324 1.13 -10.39 -2.18
C MET A 324 0.69 -10.38 -3.63
N SER A 325 1.57 -9.98 -4.54
CA SER A 325 1.31 -9.95 -5.98
C SER A 325 0.99 -11.35 -6.49
N LYS A 326 1.74 -12.36 -6.05
CA LYS A 326 1.44 -13.77 -6.36
C LYS A 326 0.05 -14.20 -5.87
N ILE A 327 -0.31 -13.90 -4.61
CA ILE A 327 -1.63 -14.25 -4.06
C ILE A 327 -2.74 -13.58 -4.86
N LEU A 328 -2.61 -12.28 -5.13
CA LEU A 328 -3.60 -11.50 -5.86
C LEU A 328 -3.73 -11.99 -7.30
N ARG A 329 -2.63 -12.31 -7.97
CA ARG A 329 -2.63 -12.87 -9.32
C ARG A 329 -3.32 -14.22 -9.36
N THR A 330 -3.07 -15.12 -8.40
CA THR A 330 -3.81 -16.40 -8.32
C THR A 330 -5.31 -16.16 -8.12
N ALA A 331 -5.70 -15.21 -7.26
CA ALA A 331 -7.11 -14.88 -7.07
C ALA A 331 -7.75 -14.30 -8.34
N VAL A 332 -7.04 -13.45 -9.08
CA VAL A 332 -7.50 -12.89 -10.35
C VAL A 332 -7.58 -13.96 -11.44
N GLU A 333 -6.59 -14.83 -11.58
CA GLU A 333 -6.58 -15.93 -12.55
C GLU A 333 -7.73 -16.93 -12.32
N CYS A 334 -8.14 -17.13 -11.06
CA CYS A 334 -9.34 -17.91 -10.73
C CYS A 334 -10.65 -17.26 -11.22
N ILE A 335 -10.69 -15.93 -11.34
CA ILE A 335 -11.89 -15.17 -11.71
C ILE A 335 -11.88 -14.79 -13.20
N TRP A 336 -10.70 -14.55 -13.75
CA TRP A 336 -10.47 -14.00 -15.08
C TRP A 336 -9.23 -14.65 -15.69
N ASN A 337 -9.39 -15.35 -16.81
CA ASN A 337 -8.33 -16.12 -17.47
C ASN A 337 -7.36 -15.20 -18.25
N ASP A 338 -6.63 -14.35 -17.53
CA ASP A 338 -5.56 -13.52 -18.11
C ASP A 338 -4.25 -14.32 -18.18
N LYS A 339 -3.87 -14.72 -19.39
CA LYS A 339 -2.60 -15.42 -19.66
C LYS A 339 -1.42 -14.46 -19.87
N THR A 340 -1.62 -13.15 -19.74
CA THR A 340 -0.52 -12.18 -19.89
C THR A 340 0.29 -12.12 -18.59
N GLY A 341 1.37 -12.92 -18.57
CA GLY A 341 2.36 -12.88 -17.51
C GLY A 341 3.09 -11.52 -17.45
N PRO A 342 3.68 -11.17 -16.29
CA PRO A 342 4.47 -9.95 -16.18
C PRO A 342 5.64 -10.01 -17.16
N LYS A 343 5.76 -8.99 -18.03
CA LYS A 343 6.91 -8.87 -18.91
C LYS A 343 8.12 -8.47 -18.08
N SER A 344 9.13 -9.34 -18.02
CA SER A 344 10.40 -9.09 -17.34
C SER A 344 11.24 -8.11 -18.17
N VAL A 345 10.89 -6.83 -18.10
CA VAL A 345 11.78 -5.75 -18.56
C VAL A 345 12.61 -5.30 -17.38
N ASP A 346 13.92 -5.20 -17.57
CA ASP A 346 14.83 -4.70 -16.55
C ASP A 346 14.49 -3.26 -16.19
N TYR A 347 14.26 -3.02 -14.89
CA TYR A 347 14.02 -1.68 -14.38
C TYR A 347 15.29 -0.82 -14.54
N LYS A 348 15.18 0.23 -15.37
CA LYS A 348 16.22 1.25 -15.50
C LYS A 348 15.92 2.42 -14.56
N PRO A 349 16.73 2.64 -13.51
CA PRO A 349 16.48 3.74 -12.60
C PRO A 349 16.70 5.09 -13.31
N PRO A 350 15.99 6.16 -12.90
CA PRO A 350 16.15 7.48 -13.50
C PRO A 350 17.53 8.09 -13.18
N THR A 351 17.82 9.26 -13.76
CA THR A 351 19.06 10.00 -13.50
C THR A 351 19.31 10.21 -12.00
N ARG A 352 20.58 10.26 -11.59
CA ARG A 352 20.94 10.39 -10.17
C ARG A 352 20.38 11.67 -9.53
N THR A 353 20.30 12.76 -10.29
CA THR A 353 19.66 14.02 -9.86
C THR A 353 18.20 13.81 -9.54
N LYS A 354 17.44 13.10 -10.39
CA LYS A 354 16.03 12.79 -10.16
C LYS A 354 15.85 11.84 -8.97
N GLN A 355 16.75 10.86 -8.80
CA GLN A 355 16.73 9.99 -7.61
C GLN A 355 16.91 10.79 -6.32
N ASN A 356 17.93 11.66 -6.27
CA ASN A 356 18.18 12.51 -5.10
C ASN A 356 17.01 13.44 -4.81
N ALA A 357 16.40 14.04 -5.84
CA ALA A 357 15.23 14.92 -5.67
C ALA A 357 14.03 14.17 -5.09
N ILE A 358 13.75 12.95 -5.57
CA ILE A 358 12.66 12.11 -5.03
C ILE A 358 12.93 11.76 -3.56
N VAL A 359 14.16 11.30 -3.23
CA VAL A 359 14.51 10.97 -1.84
C VAL A 359 14.41 12.18 -0.93
N ALA A 360 14.92 13.35 -1.37
CA ALA A 360 14.77 14.60 -0.63
C ALA A 360 13.30 14.97 -0.42
N GLY A 361 12.46 14.83 -1.45
CA GLY A 361 11.01 15.05 -1.36
C GLY A 361 10.34 14.14 -0.33
N VAL A 362 10.68 12.85 -0.28
CA VAL A 362 10.16 11.91 0.72
C VAL A 362 10.62 12.31 2.13
N CYS A 363 11.88 12.71 2.31
CA CYS A 363 12.38 13.19 3.61
C CYS A 363 11.67 14.47 4.06
N VAL A 364 11.50 15.44 3.17
CA VAL A 364 10.77 16.69 3.46
C VAL A 364 9.31 16.40 3.79
N TYR A 365 8.65 15.55 3.02
CA TYR A 365 7.29 15.10 3.30
C TYR A 365 7.19 14.46 4.69
N THR A 366 8.09 13.54 5.02
CA THR A 366 8.12 12.86 6.33
C THR A 366 8.30 13.85 7.47
N ALA A 367 9.25 14.78 7.34
CA ALA A 367 9.49 15.81 8.35
C ALA A 367 8.27 16.73 8.52
N LEU A 368 7.64 17.13 7.41
CA LEU A 368 6.42 17.94 7.44
C LEU A 368 5.28 17.21 8.16
N GLN A 369 5.06 15.93 7.84
CA GLN A 369 3.97 15.15 8.46
C GLN A 369 4.22 14.83 9.93
N LEU A 370 5.47 14.77 10.38
CA LEU A 370 5.79 14.67 11.82
C LEU A 370 5.63 16.01 12.54
N PHE A 371 5.87 17.13 11.85
CA PHE A 371 5.79 18.47 12.42
C PHE A 371 4.35 18.99 12.53
N LEU A 372 3.55 18.83 11.46
CA LEU A 372 2.22 19.44 11.36
C LEU A 372 1.26 19.11 12.52
N PRO A 373 1.24 17.89 13.11
CA PRO A 373 0.41 17.61 14.28
C PRO A 373 0.70 18.50 15.50
N TYR A 374 1.88 19.11 15.57
CA TYR A 374 2.31 20.00 16.65
C TYR A 374 2.37 21.48 16.24
N SER A 375 1.87 21.80 15.05
CA SER A 375 1.90 23.16 14.49
C SER A 375 0.91 24.15 15.13
N HIS A 376 0.33 23.81 16.28
CA HIS A 376 -0.58 24.70 17.04
C HIS A 376 0.03 26.07 17.35
N VAL A 377 1.36 26.18 17.40
CA VAL A 377 2.09 27.45 17.55
C VAL A 377 1.97 28.36 16.33
N LEU A 378 1.70 27.80 15.14
CA LEU A 378 1.58 28.52 13.86
C LEU A 378 0.12 28.88 13.52
N THR A 379 -0.86 28.23 14.12
CA THR A 379 -2.29 28.36 13.77
C THR A 379 -3.12 29.00 14.88
N GLN A 380 -2.50 29.80 15.76
CA GLN A 380 -3.21 30.56 16.80
C GLN A 380 -3.97 31.76 16.21
#